data_AF-A0A292RVJ0-F1
#
_entry.id   AF-A0A292RVJ0-F1
#
_cell.length_a   1.000
_cell.length_b   1.000
_cell.length_c   1.000
_cell.angle_alpha   90.00
_cell.angle_beta   90.00
_cell.angle_gamma   90.00
#
_symmetry.space_group_name_H-M   'P 1'
#
loop_
_entity.id
_entity.type
_entity.pdbx_description
1 polymer ?
#
loop_
_entity_poly.entity_id
_entity_poly.type
_entity_poly.pdbx_seq_one_letter_code
_entity_poly.pdbx_strand_id
1 'polypeptide(L)'
;MPPETEATIETQEVTDNSNDVETQEPPANGDNSQVENNQEPENGSGAEGEEYQGKFNDLATANKSYTELEKKLGEQSNELGELRKKAELADKLQEQINAQNLQTAKEAGFETYEEFENHKEVGEFVADQYAQYLKECDYPDEMVKLLAEYRKNPSPETLELIEADFPTEVIKKVAASEEIFKGQLRQKQNEALEQQVFSSAKQYLDVNVAKYAEEFKNPAFAALYGEAFRAYGCDLDTDKFVSLMKQYGEAVVKAAGIKNSIALENDAVTDEIAGLTGGSTQPKVQEKNILEMSEEEMRKELQKYR
;
A
#
# COMPACT_ATOMS: atom_id res chain seq x y z
N MET A 1 25.86 16.91 -37.56
CA MET A 1 24.87 16.84 -38.65
C MET A 1 24.24 15.46 -38.63
N PRO A 2 23.04 15.30 -38.08
CA PRO A 2 22.14 14.24 -38.54
C PRO A 2 21.61 14.60 -39.95
N PRO A 3 21.16 13.62 -40.75
CA PRO A 3 20.27 13.87 -41.87
C PRO A 3 18.80 13.87 -41.41
N GLU A 4 18.00 14.76 -41.97
CA GLU A 4 16.53 14.80 -41.83
C GLU A 4 15.90 14.21 -43.11
N THR A 5 14.76 13.51 -43.00
CA THR A 5 13.68 13.58 -44.01
C THR A 5 12.40 12.90 -43.50
N GLU A 6 11.24 13.33 -44.02
CA GLU A 6 9.89 13.03 -43.51
C GLU A 6 9.04 12.20 -44.49
N ALA A 7 8.07 11.44 -43.97
CA ALA A 7 6.73 11.13 -44.53
C ALA A 7 6.02 10.12 -43.57
N THR A 8 4.87 10.36 -42.91
CA THR A 8 3.54 10.91 -43.29
C THR A 8 2.59 9.84 -43.85
N ILE A 9 1.27 9.99 -43.59
CA ILE A 9 0.10 9.09 -43.88
C ILE A 9 -0.23 8.14 -42.70
N GLU A 10 -1.46 8.06 -42.16
CA GLU A 10 -2.68 8.90 -42.29
C GLU A 10 -3.55 8.76 -41.03
N THR A 11 -4.42 9.74 -40.75
CA THR A 11 -5.47 9.69 -39.71
C THR A 11 -6.84 9.30 -40.29
N GLN A 12 -7.66 8.60 -39.50
CA GLN A 12 -9.11 8.56 -39.70
C GLN A 12 -9.85 8.81 -38.38
N GLU A 13 -10.66 9.87 -38.35
CA GLU A 13 -11.74 10.08 -37.39
C GLU A 13 -13.05 9.59 -38.02
N VAL A 14 -13.96 8.96 -37.25
CA VAL A 14 -15.41 9.20 -37.35
C VAL A 14 -16.05 9.05 -35.95
N THR A 15 -16.39 10.21 -35.39
CA THR A 15 -17.37 10.56 -34.34
C THR A 15 -18.30 9.50 -33.72
N ASP A 16 -18.38 9.57 -32.39
CA ASP A 16 -19.58 9.63 -31.51
C ASP A 16 -20.92 8.98 -31.92
N ASN A 17 -21.52 8.28 -30.96
CA ASN A 17 -22.80 8.75 -30.40
C ASN A 17 -23.04 8.21 -28.98
N SER A 18 -23.41 9.09 -28.04
CA SER A 18 -23.87 8.72 -26.69
C SER A 18 -25.35 8.36 -26.70
N ASN A 19 -25.80 7.41 -25.86
CA ASN A 19 -26.60 7.76 -24.67
C ASN A 19 -26.98 6.57 -23.75
N ASP A 20 -27.30 6.98 -22.52
CA ASP A 20 -28.19 6.38 -21.51
C ASP A 20 -27.85 5.03 -20.84
N VAL A 21 -28.12 5.04 -19.53
CA VAL A 21 -28.01 3.94 -18.58
C VAL A 21 -29.42 3.51 -18.20
N GLU A 22 -29.74 2.22 -18.28
CA GLU A 22 -30.94 1.69 -17.61
C GLU A 22 -30.69 0.32 -16.97
N THR A 23 -31.25 0.13 -15.79
CA THR A 23 -31.07 -1.03 -14.92
C THR A 23 -32.00 -2.18 -15.32
N GLN A 24 -31.55 -3.44 -15.23
CA GLN A 24 -32.48 -4.57 -15.16
C GLN A 24 -31.89 -5.83 -14.51
N GLU A 25 -32.69 -6.46 -13.66
CA GLU A 25 -32.44 -7.76 -13.03
C GLU A 25 -33.06 -8.91 -13.87
N PRO A 26 -32.55 -10.15 -13.77
CA PRO A 26 -33.30 -11.36 -14.09
C PRO A 26 -34.03 -11.94 -12.85
N PRO A 27 -35.23 -12.55 -13.01
CA PRO A 27 -36.15 -12.85 -11.90
C PRO A 27 -35.99 -14.24 -11.26
N ALA A 28 -36.80 -14.52 -10.21
CA ALA A 28 -36.78 -15.75 -9.41
C ALA A 28 -38.11 -16.53 -9.40
N ASN A 29 -38.02 -17.83 -9.02
CA ASN A 29 -39.08 -18.80 -8.66
C ASN A 29 -40.07 -19.24 -9.76
N GLY A 30 -40.72 -20.42 -9.69
CA GLY A 30 -40.62 -21.57 -8.76
C GLY A 30 -40.64 -22.89 -9.59
N ASP A 31 -41.31 -24.00 -9.26
CA ASP A 31 -42.10 -24.50 -8.10
C ASP A 31 -42.44 -26.00 -8.45
N ASN A 32 -42.70 -27.03 -7.62
CA ASN A 32 -42.76 -27.37 -6.18
C ASN A 32 -42.65 -28.96 -6.13
N SER A 33 -42.75 -29.81 -5.09
CA SER A 33 -43.07 -29.77 -3.64
C SER A 33 -42.65 -31.10 -2.95
N GLN A 34 -43.18 -31.36 -1.74
CA GLN A 34 -43.10 -32.59 -0.89
C GLN A 34 -41.75 -32.80 -0.15
N VAL A 35 -41.46 -32.17 1.01
CA VAL A 35 -42.18 -32.02 2.31
C VAL A 35 -42.11 -33.26 3.20
N GLU A 36 -41.34 -33.17 4.31
CA GLU A 36 -41.81 -33.39 5.71
C GLU A 36 -40.68 -33.22 6.75
N ASN A 37 -40.52 -32.01 7.30
CA ASN A 37 -40.66 -31.73 8.75
C ASN A 37 -40.29 -30.28 9.08
N ASN A 38 -41.14 -29.61 9.87
CA ASN A 38 -40.86 -28.27 10.39
C ASN A 38 -40.35 -28.36 11.83
N GLN A 39 -39.17 -27.80 12.09
CA GLN A 39 -38.86 -27.20 13.38
C GLN A 39 -37.76 -26.14 13.20
N GLU A 40 -38.19 -24.87 13.21
CA GLU A 40 -37.27 -23.73 13.31
C GLU A 40 -36.64 -23.70 14.71
N PRO A 41 -35.34 -23.40 14.85
CA PRO A 41 -34.74 -23.18 16.16
C PRO A 41 -35.17 -21.82 16.72
N GLU A 42 -36.10 -21.83 17.68
CA GLU A 42 -36.55 -20.61 18.36
C GLU A 42 -35.41 -19.88 19.10
N ASN A 43 -35.37 -18.56 18.90
CA ASN A 43 -34.98 -17.55 19.88
C ASN A 43 -33.82 -17.87 20.85
N GLY A 44 -32.59 -17.87 20.34
CA GLY A 44 -31.46 -17.40 21.14
C GLY A 44 -31.58 -15.88 21.32
N SER A 45 -31.82 -15.42 22.55
CA SER A 45 -32.06 -14.00 22.86
C SER A 45 -30.96 -13.08 22.33
N GLY A 46 -31.35 -11.99 21.68
CA GLY A 46 -30.39 -11.00 21.17
C GLY A 46 -29.51 -10.45 22.29
N ALA A 47 -28.19 -10.58 22.14
CA ALA A 47 -27.25 -9.76 22.86
C ALA A 47 -27.37 -8.34 22.30
N GLU A 48 -28.04 -7.46 23.03
CA GLU A 48 -28.06 -6.04 22.71
C GLU A 48 -26.62 -5.54 22.61
N GLY A 49 -26.32 -4.81 21.54
CA GLY A 49 -25.05 -4.10 21.45
C GLY A 49 -25.06 -2.99 22.48
N GLU A 50 -24.53 -3.25 23.68
CA GLU A 50 -24.32 -2.21 24.69
C GLU A 50 -23.42 -1.13 24.11
N GLU A 51 -24.05 -0.07 23.64
CA GLU A 51 -23.40 1.18 23.25
C GLU A 51 -22.63 1.67 24.48
N TYR A 52 -21.29 1.64 24.41
CA TYR A 52 -20.40 2.14 25.47
C TYR A 52 -20.45 3.67 25.53
N GLN A 53 -21.62 4.22 25.89
CA GLN A 53 -21.82 5.61 26.22
C GLN A 53 -20.85 5.95 27.37
N GLY A 54 -19.90 6.85 27.12
CA GLY A 54 -18.68 7.02 27.92
C GLY A 54 -18.85 7.62 29.33
N LYS A 55 -19.98 7.38 30.01
CA LYS A 55 -20.26 7.79 31.40
C LYS A 55 -21.10 6.73 32.09
N PHE A 56 -20.49 5.95 32.97
CA PHE A 56 -21.22 5.05 33.86
C PHE A 56 -22.15 5.86 34.78
N ASN A 57 -23.43 5.47 34.84
CA ASN A 57 -24.43 6.18 35.67
C ASN A 57 -24.25 5.93 37.17
N ASP A 58 -23.54 4.86 37.56
CA ASP A 58 -23.21 4.55 38.95
C ASP A 58 -21.87 3.80 39.08
N LEU A 59 -21.33 3.78 40.30
CA LEU A 59 -20.03 3.18 40.64
C LEU A 59 -20.02 1.64 40.58
N ALA A 60 -21.15 0.98 40.84
CA ALA A 60 -21.23 -0.48 40.83
C ALA A 60 -21.22 -1.02 39.39
N THR A 61 -21.92 -0.33 38.48
CA THR A 61 -21.87 -0.61 37.03
C THR A 61 -20.46 -0.38 36.49
N ALA A 62 -19.81 0.75 36.83
CA ALA A 62 -18.42 1.00 36.46
C ALA A 62 -17.47 -0.12 36.92
N ASN A 63 -17.55 -0.52 38.19
CA ASN A 63 -16.67 -1.56 38.75
C ASN A 63 -16.87 -2.93 38.08
N LYS A 64 -18.10 -3.31 37.74
CA LYS A 64 -18.38 -4.54 36.96
C LYS A 64 -17.69 -4.50 35.60
N SER A 65 -17.91 -3.44 34.83
CA SER A 65 -17.31 -3.27 33.51
C SER A 65 -15.78 -3.28 33.56
N TYR A 66 -15.15 -2.71 34.60
CA TYR A 66 -13.70 -2.85 34.81
C TYR A 66 -13.27 -4.29 35.06
N THR A 67 -13.95 -5.06 35.93
CA THR A 67 -13.60 -6.48 36.15
C THR A 67 -13.82 -7.36 34.92
N GLU A 68 -14.79 -7.04 34.06
CA GLU A 68 -14.99 -7.74 32.79
C GLU A 68 -13.94 -7.37 31.73
N LEU A 69 -13.52 -6.09 31.69
CA LEU A 69 -12.41 -5.64 30.84
C LEU A 69 -11.08 -6.27 31.27
N GLU A 70 -10.81 -6.35 32.58
CA GLU A 70 -9.61 -7.02 33.12
C GLU A 70 -9.59 -8.51 32.76
N LYS A 71 -10.73 -9.20 32.89
CA LYS A 71 -10.89 -10.60 32.47
C LYS A 71 -10.66 -10.76 30.96
N LYS A 72 -11.31 -9.95 30.11
CA LYS A 72 -11.14 -9.97 28.65
C LYS A 72 -9.69 -9.70 28.23
N LEU A 73 -9.01 -8.76 28.89
CA LEU A 73 -7.60 -8.45 28.64
C LEU A 73 -6.68 -9.62 29.02
N GLY A 74 -6.97 -10.32 30.12
CA GLY A 74 -6.27 -11.56 30.50
C GLY A 74 -6.49 -12.70 29.50
N GLU A 75 -7.72 -12.88 29.01
CA GLU A 75 -8.08 -13.87 28.00
C GLU A 75 -7.34 -13.60 26.66
N GLN A 76 -7.40 -12.36 26.16
CA GLN A 76 -6.64 -11.93 24.99
C GLN A 76 -5.12 -12.07 25.16
N SER A 77 -4.58 -11.80 26.35
CA SER A 77 -3.14 -11.95 26.62
C SER A 77 -2.68 -13.41 26.55
N ASN A 78 -3.53 -14.34 27.01
CA ASN A 78 -3.27 -15.77 26.90
C ASN A 78 -3.36 -16.26 25.44
N GLU A 79 -4.39 -15.85 24.70
CA GLU A 79 -4.57 -16.18 23.29
C GLU A 79 -3.40 -15.67 22.43
N LEU A 80 -2.98 -14.42 22.63
CA LEU A 80 -1.79 -13.85 21.99
C LEU A 80 -0.51 -14.63 22.33
N GLY A 81 -0.42 -15.15 23.56
CA GLY A 81 0.66 -16.03 24.01
C GLY A 81 0.66 -17.41 23.34
N GLU A 82 -0.50 -17.95 22.98
CA GLU A 82 -0.59 -19.17 22.16
C GLU A 82 -0.30 -18.91 20.68
N LEU A 83 -0.83 -17.83 20.11
CA LEU A 83 -0.61 -17.45 18.72
C LEU A 83 0.87 -17.25 18.43
N ARG A 84 1.61 -16.61 19.35
CA ARG A 84 3.08 -16.47 19.26
C ARG A 84 3.81 -17.81 19.23
N LYS A 85 3.41 -18.79 20.07
CA LYS A 85 3.99 -20.14 20.05
C LYS A 85 3.66 -20.91 18.77
N LYS A 86 2.47 -20.71 18.21
CA LYS A 86 2.04 -21.31 16.93
C LYS A 86 2.83 -20.72 15.76
N ALA A 87 3.08 -19.42 15.75
CA ALA A 87 3.97 -18.76 14.79
C ALA A 87 5.41 -19.29 14.88
N GLU A 88 6.02 -19.26 16.08
CA GLU A 88 7.39 -19.76 16.30
C GLU A 88 7.59 -21.23 15.89
N LEU A 89 6.53 -22.05 15.97
CA LEU A 89 6.53 -23.43 15.49
C LEU A 89 6.42 -23.52 13.96
N ALA A 90 5.61 -22.67 13.34
CA ALA A 90 5.47 -22.59 11.88
C ALA A 90 6.78 -22.11 11.22
N ASP A 91 7.43 -21.10 11.80
CA ASP A 91 8.72 -20.57 11.33
C ASP A 91 9.78 -21.68 11.29
N LYS A 92 9.93 -22.44 12.40
CA LYS A 92 10.88 -23.57 12.50
C LYS A 92 10.54 -24.72 11.56
N LEU A 93 9.26 -24.99 11.32
CA LEU A 93 8.84 -25.99 10.34
C LEU A 93 9.20 -25.56 8.92
N GLN A 94 9.04 -24.27 8.60
CA GLN A 94 9.42 -23.72 7.30
C GLN A 94 10.95 -23.72 7.11
N GLU A 95 11.74 -23.37 8.14
CA GLU A 95 13.20 -23.52 8.14
C GLU A 95 13.62 -24.98 7.87
N GLN A 96 12.97 -25.95 8.52
CA GLN A 96 13.25 -27.38 8.32
C GLN A 96 12.90 -27.85 6.90
N ILE A 97 11.76 -27.42 6.35
CA ILE A 97 11.36 -27.73 4.96
C ILE A 97 12.37 -27.12 3.97
N ASN A 98 12.74 -25.84 4.16
CA ASN A 98 13.71 -25.16 3.30
C ASN A 98 15.08 -25.85 3.34
N ALA A 99 15.52 -26.29 4.52
CA ALA A 99 16.77 -27.04 4.69
C ALA A 99 16.72 -28.43 4.02
N GLN A 100 15.62 -29.16 4.14
CA GLN A 100 15.43 -30.47 3.49
C GLN A 100 15.39 -30.35 1.95
N ASN A 101 14.71 -29.32 1.44
CA ASN A 101 14.63 -29.04 0.01
C ASN A 101 16.02 -28.68 -0.55
N LEU A 102 16.75 -27.79 0.14
CA LEU A 102 18.12 -27.42 -0.22
C LEU A 102 19.11 -28.61 -0.16
N GLN A 103 18.93 -29.52 0.80
CA GLN A 103 19.73 -30.74 0.88
C GLN A 103 19.45 -31.68 -0.28
N THR A 104 18.17 -31.89 -0.63
CA THR A 104 17.75 -32.70 -1.79
C THR A 104 18.36 -32.18 -3.10
N ALA A 105 18.34 -30.85 -3.29
CA ALA A 105 18.93 -30.21 -4.46
C ALA A 105 20.45 -30.41 -4.55
N LYS A 106 21.16 -30.27 -3.42
CA LYS A 106 22.61 -30.47 -3.33
C LYS A 106 23.04 -31.92 -3.52
N GLU A 107 22.24 -32.88 -3.06
CA GLU A 107 22.46 -34.31 -3.34
C GLU A 107 22.29 -34.65 -4.83
N ALA A 108 21.47 -33.87 -5.55
CA ALA A 108 21.35 -33.92 -7.02
C ALA A 108 22.36 -33.02 -7.77
N GLY A 109 23.22 -32.26 -7.06
CA GLY A 109 24.28 -31.43 -7.65
C GLY A 109 23.93 -29.96 -7.92
N PHE A 110 22.77 -29.47 -7.47
CA PHE A 110 22.31 -28.09 -7.69
C PHE A 110 22.65 -27.17 -6.50
N GLU A 111 22.87 -25.88 -6.75
CA GLU A 111 23.15 -24.91 -5.68
C GLU A 111 21.88 -24.51 -4.92
N THR A 112 20.76 -24.38 -5.64
CA THR A 112 19.43 -24.04 -5.10
C THR A 112 18.37 -25.11 -5.41
N TYR A 113 17.29 -25.11 -4.63
CA TYR A 113 16.12 -25.96 -4.89
C TYR A 113 15.31 -25.51 -6.12
N GLU A 114 15.34 -24.22 -6.46
CA GLU A 114 14.63 -23.67 -7.61
C GLU A 114 15.24 -24.16 -8.93
N GLU A 115 16.57 -24.22 -9.04
CA GLU A 115 17.25 -24.81 -10.20
C GLU A 115 16.94 -26.30 -10.36
N PHE A 116 16.87 -27.04 -9.25
CA PHE A 116 16.56 -28.48 -9.22
C PHE A 116 15.12 -28.78 -9.69
N GLU A 117 14.13 -28.01 -9.21
CA GLU A 117 12.74 -28.17 -9.66
C GLU A 117 12.55 -27.67 -11.10
N ASN A 118 13.21 -26.57 -11.51
CA ASN A 118 13.20 -26.13 -12.91
C ASN A 118 13.79 -27.20 -13.85
N HIS A 119 14.90 -27.84 -13.45
CA HIS A 119 15.51 -28.94 -14.22
C HIS A 119 14.56 -30.14 -14.37
N LYS A 120 13.77 -30.46 -13.35
CA LYS A 120 12.70 -31.46 -13.44
C LYS A 120 11.55 -31.01 -14.34
N GLU A 121 11.00 -29.81 -14.17
CA GLU A 121 9.85 -29.33 -14.97
C GLU A 121 10.23 -29.32 -16.47
N VAL A 122 11.47 -28.94 -16.81
CA VAL A 122 12.03 -29.05 -18.16
C VAL A 122 12.23 -30.51 -18.59
N GLY A 123 12.78 -31.38 -17.74
CA GLY A 123 12.97 -32.80 -18.06
C GLY A 123 11.67 -33.56 -18.30
N GLU A 124 10.63 -33.30 -17.50
CA GLU A 124 9.29 -33.84 -17.69
C GLU A 124 8.66 -33.33 -19.00
N PHE A 125 8.78 -32.03 -19.28
CA PHE A 125 8.33 -31.45 -20.55
C PHE A 125 9.03 -32.09 -21.76
N VAL A 126 10.35 -32.24 -21.74
CA VAL A 126 11.12 -32.89 -22.82
C VAL A 126 10.69 -34.33 -23.03
N ALA A 127 10.44 -35.08 -21.94
CA ALA A 127 9.92 -36.45 -22.02
C ALA A 127 8.52 -36.51 -22.67
N ASP A 128 7.67 -35.53 -22.38
CA ASP A 128 6.32 -35.41 -22.94
C ASP A 128 6.34 -34.90 -24.40
N GLN A 129 7.35 -34.14 -24.81
CA GLN A 129 7.59 -33.82 -26.22
C GLN A 129 8.01 -35.08 -27.00
N TYR A 130 9.03 -35.83 -26.55
CA TYR A 130 9.45 -37.07 -27.23
C TYR A 130 8.35 -38.15 -27.24
N ALA A 131 7.51 -38.23 -26.19
CA ALA A 131 6.36 -39.14 -26.14
C ALA A 131 5.36 -38.95 -27.30
N GLN A 132 5.21 -37.74 -27.84
CA GLN A 132 4.32 -37.47 -28.98
C GLN A 132 4.83 -38.10 -30.30
N TYR A 133 6.12 -38.41 -30.38
CA TYR A 133 6.77 -38.92 -31.58
C TYR A 133 7.07 -40.43 -31.53
N LEU A 134 6.64 -41.17 -30.49
CA LEU A 134 6.92 -42.61 -30.31
C LEU A 134 6.66 -43.51 -31.54
N LYS A 135 5.71 -43.15 -32.40
CA LYS A 135 5.41 -43.81 -33.70
C LYS A 135 6.54 -43.67 -34.76
N GLU A 136 7.52 -42.80 -34.52
CA GLU A 136 8.65 -42.45 -35.38
C GLU A 136 9.98 -43.01 -34.82
N CYS A 137 9.91 -43.83 -33.77
CA CYS A 137 10.99 -44.57 -33.12
C CYS A 137 10.87 -46.08 -33.44
N ASP A 138 11.98 -46.79 -33.60
CA ASP A 138 12.00 -48.22 -33.92
C ASP A 138 11.56 -49.13 -32.75
N TYR A 139 11.73 -48.68 -31.50
CA TYR A 139 11.46 -49.47 -30.27
C TYR A 139 10.55 -48.75 -29.25
N PRO A 140 9.29 -48.42 -29.60
CA PRO A 140 8.40 -47.59 -28.78
C PRO A 140 8.15 -48.13 -27.37
N ASP A 141 7.99 -49.45 -27.19
CA ASP A 141 7.76 -50.08 -25.88
C ASP A 141 9.00 -50.03 -24.96
N GLU A 142 10.19 -49.77 -25.49
CA GLU A 142 11.42 -49.59 -24.73
C GLU A 142 11.66 -48.10 -24.48
N MET A 143 11.43 -47.26 -25.49
CA MET A 143 11.44 -45.79 -25.38
C MET A 143 10.46 -45.27 -24.30
N VAL A 144 9.25 -45.85 -24.18
CA VAL A 144 8.30 -45.49 -23.09
C VAL A 144 8.91 -45.73 -21.69
N LYS A 145 9.74 -46.77 -21.52
CA LYS A 145 10.41 -47.06 -20.24
C LYS A 145 11.55 -46.07 -20.01
N LEU A 146 12.35 -45.78 -21.03
CA LEU A 146 13.46 -44.84 -20.99
C LEU A 146 12.98 -43.41 -20.68
N LEU A 147 11.89 -42.96 -21.31
CA LEU A 147 11.22 -41.70 -21.00
C LEU A 147 10.64 -41.69 -19.57
N ALA A 148 10.21 -42.83 -19.03
CA ALA A 148 9.74 -42.96 -17.64
C ALA A 148 10.87 -43.11 -16.60
N GLU A 149 12.11 -43.32 -17.05
CA GLU A 149 13.33 -43.21 -16.25
C GLU A 149 13.85 -41.77 -16.26
N TYR A 150 13.92 -41.15 -17.45
CA TYR A 150 14.30 -39.74 -17.61
C TYR A 150 13.43 -38.79 -16.79
N ARG A 151 12.09 -38.95 -16.77
CA ARG A 151 11.20 -38.14 -15.91
C ARG A 151 11.55 -38.20 -14.41
N LYS A 152 12.13 -39.31 -13.92
CA LYS A 152 12.49 -39.46 -12.49
C LYS A 152 13.81 -38.80 -12.14
N ASN A 153 14.74 -38.77 -13.09
CA ASN A 153 16.08 -38.20 -12.93
C ASN A 153 16.61 -37.74 -14.31
N PRO A 154 16.26 -36.52 -14.76
CA PRO A 154 16.66 -36.05 -16.08
C PRO A 154 18.18 -35.91 -16.15
N SER A 155 18.82 -36.66 -17.05
CA SER A 155 20.29 -36.67 -17.21
C SER A 155 20.69 -36.61 -18.68
N PRO A 156 21.82 -35.98 -19.04
CA PRO A 156 22.32 -35.97 -20.42
C PRO A 156 22.56 -37.37 -20.99
N GLU A 157 23.07 -38.30 -20.17
CA GLU A 157 23.34 -39.68 -20.58
C GLU A 157 22.05 -40.42 -21.00
N THR A 158 20.97 -40.23 -20.24
CA THR A 158 19.66 -40.80 -20.57
C THR A 158 19.02 -40.08 -21.77
N LEU A 159 19.26 -38.77 -21.93
CA LEU A 159 18.77 -38.01 -23.08
C LEU A 159 19.48 -38.43 -24.39
N GLU A 160 20.80 -38.64 -24.38
CA GLU A 160 21.53 -39.17 -25.55
C GLU A 160 21.01 -40.54 -25.99
N LEU A 161 20.62 -41.41 -25.05
CA LEU A 161 19.98 -42.69 -25.34
C LEU A 161 18.56 -42.54 -25.92
N ILE A 162 17.81 -41.52 -25.50
CA ILE A 162 16.50 -41.19 -26.09
C ILE A 162 16.69 -40.69 -27.54
N GLU A 163 17.63 -39.77 -27.74
CA GLU A 163 17.86 -39.11 -29.03
C GLU A 163 18.45 -40.02 -30.10
N ALA A 164 19.22 -41.06 -29.72
CA ALA A 164 19.78 -42.04 -30.65
C ALA A 164 18.73 -42.75 -31.51
N ASP A 165 17.53 -42.96 -30.97
CA ASP A 165 16.41 -43.68 -31.59
C ASP A 165 15.40 -42.76 -32.32
N PHE A 166 15.63 -41.43 -32.33
CA PHE A 166 14.73 -40.46 -32.95
C PHE A 166 15.33 -39.77 -34.20
N PRO A 167 14.52 -39.50 -35.24
CA PRO A 167 14.98 -38.72 -36.39
C PRO A 167 15.47 -37.32 -36.00
N THR A 168 16.50 -36.81 -36.66
CA THR A 168 17.09 -35.49 -36.35
C THR A 168 16.10 -34.32 -36.46
N GLU A 169 15.05 -34.45 -37.28
CA GLU A 169 13.95 -33.46 -37.38
C GLU A 169 12.92 -33.55 -36.23
N VAL A 170 12.93 -34.63 -35.43
CA VAL A 170 12.23 -34.70 -34.14
C VAL A 170 13.06 -34.00 -33.08
N ILE A 171 14.34 -34.36 -32.95
CA ILE A 171 15.28 -33.76 -31.98
C ILE A 171 15.29 -32.22 -32.07
N LYS A 172 15.42 -31.67 -33.28
CA LYS A 172 15.34 -30.21 -33.53
C LYS A 172 14.04 -29.57 -33.05
N LYS A 173 12.90 -30.26 -33.18
CA LYS A 173 11.60 -29.73 -32.72
C LYS A 173 11.52 -29.77 -31.20
N VAL A 174 11.97 -30.85 -30.57
CA VAL A 174 11.96 -30.97 -29.11
C VAL A 174 12.86 -29.92 -28.48
N ALA A 175 14.09 -29.74 -28.96
CA ALA A 175 15.00 -28.69 -28.50
C ALA A 175 14.43 -27.27 -28.71
N ALA A 176 13.73 -27.02 -29.83
CA ALA A 176 13.05 -25.75 -30.06
C ALA A 176 11.87 -25.51 -29.09
N SER A 177 11.05 -26.55 -28.83
CA SER A 177 10.00 -26.53 -27.80
C SER A 177 10.58 -26.31 -26.40
N GLU A 178 11.72 -26.92 -26.09
CA GLU A 178 12.39 -26.85 -24.79
C GLU A 178 12.89 -25.43 -24.47
N GLU A 179 13.55 -24.76 -25.42
CA GLU A 179 14.00 -23.37 -25.23
C GLU A 179 12.81 -22.40 -25.10
N ILE A 180 11.71 -22.63 -25.82
CA ILE A 180 10.46 -21.89 -25.65
C ILE A 180 9.90 -22.12 -24.24
N PHE A 181 9.89 -23.36 -23.76
CA PHE A 181 9.36 -23.72 -22.45
C PHE A 181 10.21 -23.14 -21.30
N LYS A 182 11.55 -23.19 -21.38
CA LYS A 182 12.45 -22.49 -20.45
C LYS A 182 12.17 -20.98 -20.40
N GLY A 183 11.90 -20.37 -21.55
CA GLY A 183 11.49 -18.96 -21.65
C GLY A 183 10.17 -18.69 -20.91
N GLN A 184 9.15 -19.52 -21.13
CA GLN A 184 7.86 -19.43 -20.46
C GLN A 184 7.96 -19.65 -18.93
N LEU A 185 8.75 -20.64 -18.50
CA LEU A 185 8.98 -20.93 -17.09
C LEU A 185 9.63 -19.75 -16.37
N ARG A 186 10.67 -19.16 -16.98
CA ARG A 186 11.33 -17.94 -16.45
C ARG A 186 10.38 -16.72 -16.42
N GLN A 187 9.50 -16.57 -17.41
CA GLN A 187 8.48 -15.52 -17.39
C GLN A 187 7.49 -15.73 -16.22
N LYS A 188 6.94 -16.94 -16.08
CA LYS A 188 6.06 -17.37 -14.96
C LYS A 188 6.71 -17.14 -13.59
N GLN A 189 8.01 -17.38 -13.44
CA GLN A 189 8.78 -17.06 -12.23
C GLN A 189 8.86 -15.55 -11.97
N ASN A 190 9.21 -14.74 -12.97
CA ASN A 190 9.26 -13.29 -12.84
C ASN A 190 7.88 -12.71 -12.44
N GLU A 191 6.81 -13.16 -13.10
CA GLU A 191 5.44 -12.72 -12.83
C GLU A 191 4.98 -13.10 -11.40
N ALA A 192 5.37 -14.28 -10.92
CA ALA A 192 5.10 -14.70 -9.53
C ALA A 192 5.88 -13.85 -8.51
N LEU A 193 7.14 -13.53 -8.79
CA LEU A 193 7.97 -12.66 -7.95
C LEU A 193 7.43 -11.22 -7.93
N GLU A 194 7.03 -10.66 -9.07
CA GLU A 194 6.38 -9.34 -9.15
C GLU A 194 5.07 -9.30 -8.37
N GLN A 195 4.23 -10.35 -8.47
CA GLN A 195 3.00 -10.48 -7.69
C GLN A 195 3.27 -10.61 -6.18
N GLN A 196 4.32 -11.34 -5.77
CA GLN A 196 4.73 -11.45 -4.37
C GLN A 196 5.21 -10.11 -3.81
N VAL A 197 6.08 -9.39 -4.54
CA VAL A 197 6.58 -8.06 -4.18
C VAL A 197 5.44 -7.06 -4.10
N PHE A 198 4.55 -7.04 -5.09
CA PHE A 198 3.37 -6.16 -5.09
C PHE A 198 2.43 -6.45 -3.92
N SER A 199 2.17 -7.73 -3.61
CA SER A 199 1.30 -8.13 -2.51
C SER A 199 1.90 -7.76 -1.14
N SER A 200 3.20 -7.97 -0.97
CA SER A 200 3.94 -7.54 0.23
C SER A 200 3.92 -6.02 0.40
N ALA A 201 4.24 -5.28 -0.67
CA ALA A 201 4.21 -3.82 -0.68
C ALA A 201 2.81 -3.28 -0.37
N LYS A 202 1.76 -3.87 -0.95
CA LYS A 202 0.38 -3.51 -0.67
C LYS A 202 0.01 -3.77 0.80
N GLN A 203 0.28 -4.97 1.32
CA GLN A 203 -0.04 -5.31 2.72
C GLN A 203 0.71 -4.39 3.70
N TYR A 204 1.97 -4.09 3.41
CA TYR A 204 2.77 -3.12 4.18
C TYR A 204 2.14 -1.73 4.17
N LEU A 205 1.70 -1.25 2.99
CA LEU A 205 1.05 0.06 2.85
C LEU A 205 -0.31 0.09 3.55
N ASP A 206 -1.18 -0.89 3.34
CA ASP A 206 -2.51 -0.97 3.93
C ASP A 206 -2.44 -0.90 5.47
N VAL A 207 -1.50 -1.63 6.09
CA VAL A 207 -1.26 -1.59 7.55
C VAL A 207 -0.78 -0.22 8.02
N ASN A 208 0.20 0.37 7.34
CA ASN A 208 0.82 1.63 7.77
C ASN A 208 -0.09 2.85 7.51
N VAL A 209 -0.85 2.85 6.41
CA VAL A 209 -1.84 3.90 6.10
C VAL A 209 -3.01 3.86 7.08
N ALA A 210 -3.49 2.67 7.47
CA ALA A 210 -4.51 2.54 8.51
C ALA A 210 -4.00 3.01 9.89
N LYS A 211 -2.75 2.70 10.23
CA LYS A 211 -2.11 3.10 11.50
C LYS A 211 -1.90 4.62 11.63
N TYR A 212 -1.65 5.31 10.52
CA TYR A 212 -1.35 6.76 10.47
C TYR A 212 -2.37 7.54 9.62
N ALA A 213 -3.65 7.14 9.72
CA ALA A 213 -4.72 7.64 8.86
C ALA A 213 -4.97 9.15 8.97
N GLU A 214 -4.62 9.79 10.10
CA GLU A 214 -4.72 11.26 10.24
C GLU A 214 -3.59 11.98 9.51
N GLU A 215 -2.36 11.43 9.55
CA GLU A 215 -1.21 11.97 8.84
C GLU A 215 -1.38 11.85 7.32
N PHE A 216 -1.91 10.72 6.83
CA PHE A 216 -2.18 10.50 5.41
C PHE A 216 -3.29 11.38 4.82
N LYS A 217 -4.12 12.06 5.63
CA LYS A 217 -5.04 13.12 5.14
C LYS A 217 -4.29 14.36 4.63
N ASN A 218 -3.03 14.55 5.02
CA ASN A 218 -2.21 15.64 4.51
C ASN A 218 -1.49 15.20 3.21
N PRO A 219 -1.82 15.78 2.04
CA PRO A 219 -1.24 15.36 0.77
C PRO A 219 0.27 15.60 0.68
N ALA A 220 0.82 16.58 1.41
CA ALA A 220 2.27 16.80 1.47
C ALA A 220 2.98 15.73 2.31
N PHE A 221 2.34 15.21 3.36
CA PHE A 221 2.86 14.05 4.10
C PHE A 221 2.78 12.78 3.23
N ALA A 222 1.63 12.53 2.60
CA ALA A 222 1.44 11.37 1.73
C ALA A 222 2.44 11.35 0.55
N ALA A 223 2.75 12.50 -0.05
CA ALA A 223 3.76 12.62 -1.10
C ALA A 223 5.18 12.31 -0.59
N LEU A 224 5.59 12.90 0.54
CA LEU A 224 6.92 12.65 1.13
C LEU A 224 7.09 11.19 1.58
N TYR A 225 6.03 10.61 2.15
CA TYR A 225 5.99 9.18 2.47
C TYR A 225 6.06 8.32 1.20
N GLY A 226 5.37 8.71 0.12
CA GLY A 226 5.41 8.02 -1.17
C GLY A 226 6.82 7.96 -1.77
N GLU A 227 7.59 9.05 -1.71
CA GLU A 227 9.00 9.04 -2.13
C GLU A 227 9.89 8.21 -1.20
N ALA A 228 9.65 8.25 0.13
CA ALA A 228 10.37 7.39 1.07
C ALA A 228 10.08 5.90 0.80
N PHE A 229 8.84 5.53 0.53
CA PHE A 229 8.45 4.17 0.19
C PHE A 229 8.99 3.73 -1.18
N ARG A 230 9.11 4.63 -2.17
CA ARG A 230 9.81 4.34 -3.43
C ARG A 230 11.31 4.08 -3.23
N ALA A 231 11.94 4.75 -2.27
CA ALA A 231 13.37 4.63 -2.00
C ALA A 231 13.74 3.41 -1.12
N TYR A 232 12.85 2.97 -0.22
CA TYR A 232 13.13 1.92 0.77
C TYR A 232 12.18 0.72 0.72
N GLY A 233 11.06 0.78 -0.01
CA GLY A 233 10.06 -0.29 -0.06
C GLY A 233 9.55 -0.70 1.32
N CYS A 234 9.39 -2.00 1.53
CA CYS A 234 8.97 -2.58 2.81
C CYS A 234 10.03 -2.43 3.94
N ASP A 235 11.29 -2.09 3.62
CA ASP A 235 12.35 -1.84 4.62
C ASP A 235 12.27 -0.43 5.24
N LEU A 236 11.27 0.37 4.84
CA LEU A 236 11.00 1.68 5.45
C LEU A 236 10.63 1.53 6.94
N ASP A 237 11.29 2.30 7.81
CA ASP A 237 10.89 2.47 9.21
C ASP A 237 9.81 3.58 9.29
N THR A 238 8.55 3.20 9.07
CA THR A 238 7.43 4.13 9.04
C THR A 238 7.23 4.86 10.37
N ASP A 239 7.32 4.16 11.51
CA ASP A 239 7.14 4.76 12.84
C ASP A 239 8.17 5.88 13.09
N LYS A 240 9.43 5.64 12.72
CA LYS A 240 10.50 6.63 12.78
C LYS A 240 10.33 7.74 11.77
N PHE A 241 9.89 7.45 10.54
CA PHE A 241 9.59 8.46 9.52
C PHE A 241 8.49 9.42 10.01
N VAL A 242 7.37 8.89 10.50
CA VAL A 242 6.27 9.67 11.08
C VAL A 242 6.75 10.48 12.28
N SER A 243 7.54 9.88 13.17
CA SER A 243 8.08 10.57 14.35
C SER A 243 8.98 11.76 13.97
N LEU A 244 9.89 11.57 13.00
CA LEU A 244 10.75 12.64 12.48
C LEU A 244 9.95 13.74 11.79
N MET A 245 8.94 13.39 10.97
CA MET A 245 8.05 14.35 10.32
C MET A 245 7.23 15.17 11.32
N LYS A 246 6.75 14.57 12.41
CA LYS A 246 6.08 15.28 13.51
C LYS A 246 7.01 16.25 14.23
N GLN A 247 8.21 15.79 14.61
CA GLN A 247 9.23 16.64 15.25
C GLN A 247 9.63 17.83 14.38
N TYR A 248 9.78 17.63 13.07
CA TYR A 248 10.04 18.71 12.11
C TYR A 248 8.86 19.70 12.01
N GLY A 249 7.63 19.19 11.89
CA GLY A 249 6.42 20.03 11.87
C GLY A 249 6.28 20.89 13.12
N GLU A 250 6.50 20.31 14.30
CA GLU A 250 6.54 21.05 15.57
C GLU A 250 7.62 22.13 15.59
N ALA A 251 8.83 21.83 15.11
CA ALA A 251 9.94 22.78 15.07
C ALA A 251 9.63 23.98 14.16
N VAL A 252 9.03 23.73 12.99
CA VAL A 252 8.58 24.79 12.07
C VAL A 252 7.47 25.65 12.69
N VAL A 253 6.48 25.04 13.35
CA VAL A 253 5.40 25.77 14.04
C VAL A 253 5.96 26.62 15.20
N LYS A 254 6.89 26.07 16.00
CA LYS A 254 7.57 26.81 17.08
C LYS A 254 8.36 28.00 16.52
N ALA A 255 9.11 27.83 15.43
CA ALA A 255 9.84 28.91 14.78
C ALA A 255 8.92 30.00 14.19
N ALA A 256 7.79 29.61 13.59
CA ALA A 256 6.77 30.55 13.10
C ALA A 256 6.11 31.34 14.24
N GLY A 257 5.79 30.67 15.36
CA GLY A 257 5.25 31.32 16.57
C GLY A 257 6.21 32.37 17.14
N ILE A 258 7.50 32.05 17.27
CA ILE A 258 8.54 32.98 17.71
C ILE A 258 8.63 34.19 16.75
N LYS A 259 8.64 33.94 15.43
CA LYS A 259 8.68 35.02 14.42
C LYS A 259 7.47 35.95 14.53
N ASN A 260 6.28 35.41 14.77
CA ASN A 260 5.06 36.19 14.93
C ASN A 260 5.03 36.97 16.26
N SER A 261 5.57 36.42 17.36
CA SER A 261 5.74 37.16 18.63
C SER A 261 6.64 38.38 18.42
N ILE A 262 7.80 38.18 17.77
CA ILE A 262 8.75 39.25 17.45
C ILE A 262 8.11 40.30 16.53
N ALA A 263 7.25 39.93 15.59
CA ALA A 263 6.50 40.89 14.78
C ALA A 263 5.55 41.73 15.65
N LEU A 264 4.71 41.09 16.47
CA LEU A 264 3.77 41.78 17.36
C LEU A 264 4.45 42.69 18.39
N GLU A 265 5.60 42.27 18.93
CA GLU A 265 6.43 43.09 19.83
C GLU A 265 7.02 44.31 19.12
N ASN A 266 7.52 44.16 17.89
CA ASN A 266 8.03 45.28 17.09
C ASN A 266 6.92 46.24 16.66
N ASP A 267 5.75 45.74 16.28
CA ASP A 267 4.58 46.56 15.93
C ASP A 267 4.11 47.38 17.15
N ALA A 268 3.96 46.73 18.31
CA ALA A 268 3.59 47.40 19.56
C ALA A 268 4.61 48.48 20.00
N VAL A 269 5.91 48.19 19.91
CA VAL A 269 6.98 49.18 20.20
C VAL A 269 6.97 50.32 19.18
N THR A 270 6.62 50.04 17.92
CA THR A 270 6.49 51.08 16.88
C THR A 270 5.29 51.99 17.16
N ASP A 271 4.16 51.44 17.60
CA ASP A 271 2.98 52.20 18.02
C ASP A 271 3.24 53.02 19.30
N GLU A 272 3.97 52.48 20.29
CA GLU A 272 4.39 53.27 21.46
C GLU A 272 5.32 54.43 21.07
N ILE A 273 6.27 54.20 20.17
CA ILE A 273 7.16 55.25 19.64
C ILE A 273 6.36 56.28 18.82
N ALA A 274 5.37 55.86 18.02
CA ALA A 274 4.46 56.77 17.32
C ALA A 274 3.62 57.62 18.29
N GLY A 275 3.12 57.02 19.39
CA GLY A 275 2.44 57.74 20.46
C GLY A 275 3.33 58.75 21.18
N LEU A 276 4.59 58.38 21.47
CA LEU A 276 5.57 59.26 22.11
C LEU A 276 6.12 60.36 21.19
N THR A 277 6.14 60.12 19.87
CA THR A 277 6.52 61.13 18.86
C THR A 277 5.33 61.97 18.36
N GLY A 278 4.10 61.68 18.79
CA GLY A 278 2.87 62.44 18.53
C GLY A 278 2.81 63.86 19.16
N GLY A 279 3.96 64.49 19.40
CA GLY A 279 4.14 65.74 20.13
C GLY A 279 3.95 67.04 19.31
N SER A 280 3.07 67.07 18.30
CA SER A 280 2.79 68.31 17.54
C SER A 280 1.34 68.49 17.10
N THR A 281 0.37 68.16 17.94
CA THR A 281 -0.99 68.70 17.80
C THR A 281 -0.99 70.21 18.11
N GLN A 282 -1.09 71.05 17.08
CA GLN A 282 -1.36 72.47 17.31
C GLN A 282 -2.68 72.61 18.09
N PRO A 283 -2.73 73.40 19.18
CA PRO A 283 -3.98 73.62 19.89
C PRO A 283 -4.96 74.34 18.97
N LYS A 284 -6.13 73.73 18.77
CA LYS A 284 -7.22 74.34 18.01
C LYS A 284 -7.69 75.57 18.79
N VAL A 285 -7.44 76.76 18.24
CA VAL A 285 -7.70 78.03 18.92
C VAL A 285 -9.17 78.11 19.33
N GLN A 286 -9.43 78.19 20.64
CA GLN A 286 -10.71 78.64 21.15
C GLN A 286 -10.74 80.17 21.03
N GLU A 287 -11.76 80.71 20.37
CA GLU A 287 -11.98 82.14 20.32
C GLU A 287 -12.32 82.64 21.73
N LYS A 288 -11.56 83.64 22.23
CA LYS A 288 -11.86 84.27 23.53
C LYS A 288 -13.27 84.87 23.50
N ASN A 289 -13.95 84.85 24.64
CA ASN A 289 -15.18 85.61 24.80
C ASN A 289 -14.87 87.12 24.72
N ILE A 290 -15.73 87.92 24.09
CA ILE A 290 -15.53 89.38 23.94
C ILE A 290 -15.39 90.08 25.31
N LEU A 291 -15.99 89.51 26.35
CA LEU A 291 -15.87 89.97 27.75
C LEU A 291 -14.47 89.76 28.36
N GLU A 292 -13.60 88.99 27.71
CA GLU A 292 -12.23 88.64 28.15
C GLU A 292 -11.14 89.26 27.25
N MET A 293 -11.54 90.09 26.29
CA MET A 293 -10.64 90.82 25.40
C MET A 293 -10.25 92.17 26.01
N SER A 294 -8.96 92.52 25.95
CA SER A 294 -8.49 93.86 26.28
C SER A 294 -9.03 94.91 25.29
N GLU A 295 -9.02 96.20 25.66
CA GLU A 295 -9.47 97.28 24.77
C GLU A 295 -8.74 97.30 23.41
N GLU A 296 -7.45 96.95 23.37
CA GLU A 296 -6.68 96.90 22.13
C GLU A 296 -7.07 95.70 21.25
N GLU A 297 -7.26 94.52 21.84
CA GLU A 297 -7.79 93.34 21.14
C GLU A 297 -9.20 93.61 20.58
N MET A 298 -10.09 94.19 21.39
CA MET A 298 -11.48 94.49 21.00
C MET A 298 -11.56 95.52 19.87
N ARG A 299 -10.72 96.58 19.90
CA ARG A 299 -10.62 97.57 18.81
C ARG A 299 -10.15 96.94 17.50
N LYS A 300 -9.22 95.99 17.58
CA LYS A 300 -8.66 95.28 16.41
C LYS A 300 -9.66 94.30 15.80
N GLU A 301 -10.54 93.72 16.61
CA GLU A 301 -11.62 92.85 16.14
C GLU A 301 -12.75 93.66 15.49
N LEU A 302 -13.16 94.78 16.09
CA LEU A 302 -14.14 95.71 15.51
C LEU A 302 -13.66 96.36 14.20
N GLN A 303 -12.35 96.42 13.94
CA GLN A 303 -11.81 96.84 12.64
C GLN A 303 -12.10 95.86 11.49
N LYS A 304 -12.51 94.61 11.75
CA LYS A 304 -12.93 93.67 10.69
C LYS A 304 -14.35 93.94 10.15
N TYR A 305 -15.09 94.86 10.79
CA TYR A 305 -16.50 95.18 10.48
C TYR A 305 -16.69 96.65 10.06
N ARG A 306 -15.67 97.25 9.43
CA ARG A 306 -15.68 98.58 8.81
C ARG A 306 -15.09 98.55 7.40
#